data_AF-A0A5B9TMG4-F1
#
_entry.id   AF-A0A5B9TMG4-F1
#
_cell.length_a   1.000
_cell.length_b   1.000
_cell.length_c   1.000
_cell.angle_alpha   90.00
_cell.angle_beta   90.00
_cell.angle_gamma   90.00
#
_symmetry.space_group_name_H-M   'P 1'
#
loop_
_entity.id
_entity.type
_entity.pdbx_description
1 polymer ?
#
loop_
_entity_poly.entity_id
_entity_poly.type
_entity_poly.pdbx_seq_one_letter_code
_entity_poly.pdbx_strand_id
1 'polypeptide(L)'
;MAKWGEGDPRWIVEERPDAVNVNNWHWTEKNASIWSKDLIRSLLKSVQFNTPQGSGKITEVSSIKGEASANNRKGKLFFFYEWDIKAKWKAEWTEENYDVDGSIEIPNLSEENDSDDVDVSGEDVL
;
A
#
# COMPACT_ATOMS: atom_id res chain seq x y z
N MET A 1 -25.44 50.06 -10.56
CA MET A 1 -24.39 49.88 -9.52
C MET A 1 -25.10 49.46 -8.25
N ALA A 2 -24.67 48.36 -7.61
CA ALA A 2 -25.26 47.89 -6.36
C ALA A 2 -24.93 48.87 -5.22
N LYS A 3 -25.89 49.09 -4.31
CA LYS A 3 -25.73 49.98 -3.15
C LYS A 3 -24.91 49.29 -2.06
N TRP A 4 -24.00 50.02 -1.43
CA TRP A 4 -23.19 49.53 -0.31
C TRP A 4 -24.11 49.11 0.86
N GLY A 5 -24.09 47.83 1.22
CA GLY A 5 -24.90 47.26 2.30
C GLY A 5 -26.17 46.53 1.87
N GLU A 6 -26.55 46.58 0.58
CA GLU A 6 -27.61 45.74 0.01
C GLU A 6 -26.96 44.70 -0.90
N GLY A 7 -26.68 43.50 -0.36
CA GLY A 7 -26.23 42.37 -1.15
C GLY A 7 -27.29 42.04 -2.22
N ASP A 8 -26.90 42.02 -3.49
CA ASP A 8 -27.82 41.62 -4.57
C ASP A 8 -28.29 40.18 -4.30
N PRO A 9 -29.60 39.89 -4.24
CA PRO A 9 -30.10 38.54 -3.98
C PRO A 9 -29.70 37.50 -5.04
N ARG A 10 -29.17 37.92 -6.20
CA ARG A 10 -28.51 37.02 -7.16
C ARG A 10 -27.13 36.54 -6.70
N TRP A 11 -26.53 37.24 -5.74
CA TRP A 11 -25.18 37.01 -5.20
C TRP A 11 -25.24 36.61 -3.72
N ILE A 12 -26.19 35.73 -3.39
CA ILE A 12 -26.17 35.02 -2.11
C ILE A 12 -25.08 33.94 -2.22
N VAL A 13 -23.88 34.24 -1.72
CA VAL A 13 -22.92 33.18 -1.36
C VAL A 13 -23.41 32.64 -0.01
N GLU A 14 -24.47 31.85 -0.05
CA GLU A 14 -24.88 31.04 1.09
C GLU A 14 -23.81 29.96 1.28
N GLU A 15 -23.18 29.95 2.45
CA GLU A 15 -22.42 28.79 2.91
C GLU A 15 -23.40 27.62 3.00
N ARG A 16 -23.36 26.78 1.97
CA ARG A 16 -24.16 25.57 1.89
C ARG A 16 -23.78 24.64 3.04
N PRO A 17 -24.70 24.32 3.97
CA PRO A 17 -24.42 23.45 5.11
C PRO A 17 -24.06 22.02 4.68
N ASP A 18 -24.35 21.68 3.43
CA ASP A 18 -24.13 20.37 2.83
C ASP A 18 -22.69 20.17 2.32
N ALA A 19 -21.88 21.22 2.13
CA ALA A 19 -20.44 21.17 1.80
C ALA A 19 -20.05 20.01 0.85
N VAL A 20 -20.92 19.65 -0.09
CA VAL A 20 -20.76 18.43 -0.88
C VAL A 20 -19.72 18.71 -1.95
N ASN A 21 -18.68 17.88 -2.03
CA ASN A 21 -17.73 17.92 -3.13
C ASN A 21 -18.38 17.35 -4.41
N VAL A 22 -19.27 18.15 -5.02
CA VAL A 22 -19.99 17.77 -6.23
C VAL A 22 -18.99 17.43 -7.33
N ASN A 23 -19.12 16.24 -7.91
CA ASN A 23 -18.24 15.70 -8.97
C ASN A 23 -16.74 15.58 -8.60
N ASN A 24 -16.39 15.57 -7.31
CA ASN A 24 -15.01 15.43 -6.84
C ASN A 24 -14.04 16.47 -7.46
N TRP A 25 -14.54 17.70 -7.67
CA TRP A 25 -13.79 18.81 -8.28
C TRP A 25 -12.73 19.38 -7.33
N HIS A 26 -13.01 19.34 -6.02
CA HIS A 26 -12.05 19.71 -4.98
C HIS A 26 -11.18 18.51 -4.61
N TRP A 27 -9.92 18.79 -4.26
CA TRP A 27 -8.97 17.77 -3.81
C TRP A 27 -9.51 17.06 -2.57
N THR A 28 -9.63 15.74 -2.65
CA THR A 28 -9.92 14.89 -1.48
C THR A 28 -8.82 13.84 -1.39
N GLU A 29 -8.17 13.82 -0.24
CA GLU A 29 -7.16 12.84 0.12
C GLU A 29 -7.73 11.88 1.16
N LYS A 30 -7.52 10.58 0.96
CA LYS A 30 -7.84 9.55 1.93
C LYS A 30 -6.56 8.80 2.29
N ASN A 31 -6.32 8.66 3.59
CA ASN A 31 -5.28 7.78 4.08
C ASN A 31 -5.67 6.33 3.76
N ALA A 32 -4.81 5.64 3.00
CA ALA A 32 -4.96 4.23 2.66
C ALA A 32 -3.94 3.35 3.40
N SER A 33 -3.06 3.93 4.21
CA SER A 33 -1.92 3.25 4.84
C SER A 33 -2.34 2.04 5.68
N ILE A 34 -3.43 2.14 6.45
CA ILE A 34 -3.89 1.05 7.32
C ILE A 34 -4.38 -0.13 6.47
N TRP A 35 -5.25 0.15 5.50
CA TRP A 35 -5.80 -0.86 4.59
C TRP A 35 -4.68 -1.55 3.79
N SER A 36 -3.74 -0.76 3.26
CA SER A 36 -2.61 -1.29 2.49
C SER A 36 -1.70 -2.18 3.35
N LYS A 37 -1.40 -1.80 4.60
CA LYS A 37 -0.62 -2.63 5.51
C LYS A 37 -1.26 -4.00 5.75
N ASP A 38 -2.57 -4.03 5.95
CA ASP A 38 -3.29 -5.28 6.18
C ASP A 38 -3.36 -6.15 4.92
N LEU A 39 -3.58 -5.53 3.76
CA LEU A 39 -3.55 -6.21 2.47
C LEU A 39 -2.18 -6.83 2.19
N ILE A 40 -1.10 -6.05 2.33
CA ILE A 40 0.29 -6.51 2.10
C ILE A 40 0.60 -7.69 3.03
N ARG A 41 0.25 -7.61 4.32
CA ARG A 41 0.43 -8.74 5.26
C ARG A 41 -0.33 -9.97 4.81
N SER A 42 -1.57 -9.82 4.37
CA SER A 42 -2.40 -10.94 3.92
C SER A 42 -1.83 -11.59 2.67
N LEU A 43 -1.40 -10.79 1.69
CA LEU A 43 -0.82 -11.28 0.45
C LEU A 43 0.48 -12.04 0.72
N LEU A 44 1.42 -11.46 1.48
CA LEU A 44 2.68 -12.12 1.82
C LEU A 44 2.47 -13.43 2.59
N LYS A 45 1.57 -13.46 3.58
CA LYS A 45 1.25 -14.69 4.31
C LYS A 45 0.61 -15.77 3.45
N SER A 46 -0.02 -15.41 2.34
CA SER A 46 -0.61 -16.36 1.40
C SER A 46 0.41 -16.94 0.41
N VAL A 47 1.63 -16.39 0.36
CA VAL A 47 2.69 -16.89 -0.51
C VAL A 47 3.23 -18.20 0.06
N GLN A 48 3.00 -19.26 -0.70
CA GLN A 48 3.56 -20.58 -0.47
C GLN A 48 3.88 -21.22 -1.82
N PHE A 49 4.95 -21.99 -1.88
CA PHE A 49 5.28 -22.81 -3.05
C PHE A 49 5.45 -24.26 -2.63
N ASN A 50 5.07 -25.16 -3.52
CA ASN A 50 5.23 -26.59 -3.34
C ASN A 50 5.68 -27.18 -4.67
N THR A 51 6.92 -27.67 -4.71
CA THR A 51 7.52 -28.33 -5.85
C THR A 51 7.91 -29.75 -5.46
N PRO A 52 8.17 -30.65 -6.43
CA PRO A 52 8.67 -31.99 -6.11
C PRO A 52 9.97 -31.99 -5.29
N GLN A 53 10.77 -30.93 -5.42
CA GLN A 53 12.09 -30.79 -4.78
C GLN A 53 12.01 -30.19 -3.37
N GLY A 54 10.92 -29.50 -3.04
CA GLY A 54 10.77 -28.86 -1.73
C GLY A 54 9.50 -28.02 -1.61
N SER A 55 9.23 -27.55 -0.40
CA SER A 55 8.12 -26.63 -0.14
C SER A 55 8.59 -25.44 0.67
N GLY A 56 7.93 -24.30 0.56
CA GLY A 56 8.29 -23.13 1.34
C GLY A 56 7.17 -22.12 1.47
N LYS A 57 7.27 -21.29 2.50
CA LYS A 57 6.27 -20.28 2.84
C LYS A 57 6.87 -19.10 3.58
N ILE A 58 6.20 -17.95 3.47
CA ILE A 58 6.47 -16.81 4.35
C ILE A 58 5.93 -17.15 5.74
N THR A 59 6.78 -17.08 6.76
CA THR A 59 6.44 -17.43 8.15
C THR A 59 6.00 -16.21 8.93
N GLU A 60 6.64 -15.07 8.69
CA GLU A 60 6.41 -13.84 9.43
C GLU A 60 6.63 -12.61 8.56
N VAL A 61 5.80 -11.59 8.73
CA VAL A 61 6.04 -10.25 8.18
C VAL A 61 6.51 -9.37 9.33
N SER A 62 7.82 -9.13 9.39
CA SER A 62 8.48 -8.49 10.54
C SER A 62 8.26 -6.98 10.57
N SER A 63 8.22 -6.32 9.41
CA SER A 63 8.03 -4.87 9.34
C SER A 63 7.36 -4.46 8.03
N ILE A 64 6.41 -3.51 8.13
CA ILE A 64 5.90 -2.75 6.98
C ILE A 64 5.90 -1.28 7.41
N LYS A 65 6.82 -0.51 6.84
CA LYS A 65 6.97 0.93 7.09
C LYS A 65 6.66 1.69 5.82
N GLY A 66 6.18 2.92 5.97
CA GLY A 66 5.73 3.74 4.86
C GLY A 66 4.24 4.03 4.91
N GLU A 67 3.74 4.58 3.82
CA GLU A 67 2.41 5.16 3.72
C GLU A 67 1.79 4.98 2.34
N ALA A 68 0.46 5.08 2.30
CA ALA A 68 -0.28 5.17 1.08
C ALA A 68 -1.41 6.19 1.20
N SER A 69 -1.60 6.99 0.16
CA SER A 69 -2.71 7.93 0.03
C SER A 69 -3.43 7.73 -1.30
N ALA A 70 -4.75 7.83 -1.25
CA ALA A 70 -5.61 7.83 -2.42
C ALA A 70 -6.21 9.23 -2.59
N ASN A 71 -5.88 9.86 -3.70
CA ASN A 71 -6.27 11.22 -4.03
C ASN A 71 -7.25 11.19 -5.20
N ASN A 72 -8.34 11.95 -5.10
CA ASN A 72 -9.27 12.10 -6.21
C ASN A 72 -9.43 13.58 -6.58
N ARG A 73 -9.16 13.88 -7.85
CA ARG A 73 -9.29 15.22 -8.43
C ARG A 73 -9.89 15.13 -9.82
N LYS A 74 -10.97 15.87 -10.08
CA LYS A 74 -11.65 15.91 -11.39
C LYS A 74 -12.04 14.52 -11.90
N GLY A 75 -12.43 13.62 -11.00
CA GLY A 75 -12.78 12.23 -11.33
C GLY A 75 -11.59 11.33 -11.69
N LYS A 76 -10.35 11.80 -11.55
CA LYS A 76 -9.14 10.98 -11.67
C LYS A 76 -8.64 10.59 -10.28
N LEU A 77 -8.37 9.30 -10.12
CA LEU A 77 -7.71 8.75 -8.93
C LEU A 77 -6.20 8.74 -9.13
N PHE A 78 -5.48 9.23 -8.13
CA PHE A 78 -4.04 9.18 -8.00
C PHE A 78 -3.73 8.42 -6.72
N PHE A 79 -2.80 7.49 -6.78
CA PHE A 79 -2.37 6.73 -5.62
C PHE A 79 -0.90 7.01 -5.42
N PHE A 80 -0.52 7.40 -4.22
CA PHE A 80 0.88 7.49 -3.84
C PHE A 80 1.11 6.44 -2.79
N TYR A 81 2.14 5.63 -2.96
CA TYR A 81 2.54 4.68 -1.96
C TYR A 81 4.05 4.50 -1.98
N GLU A 82 4.59 4.28 -0.79
CA GLU A 82 5.99 3.96 -0.58
C GLU A 82 6.05 3.00 0.62
N TRP A 83 6.66 1.84 0.44
CA TRP A 83 6.76 0.82 1.46
C TRP A 83 8.17 0.24 1.58
N ASP A 84 8.64 0.14 2.82
CA ASP A 84 9.75 -0.74 3.19
C ASP A 84 9.20 -1.96 3.92
N ILE A 85 9.39 -3.13 3.31
CA ILE A 85 8.85 -4.38 3.80
C ILE A 85 9.97 -5.34 4.18
N LYS A 86 9.85 -5.96 5.35
CA LYS A 86 10.71 -7.06 5.78
C LYS A 86 9.86 -8.26 6.16
N ALA A 87 10.24 -9.43 5.68
CA ALA A 87 9.58 -10.70 5.96
C ALA A 87 10.59 -11.82 6.16
N LYS A 88 10.18 -12.89 6.83
CA LYS A 88 10.94 -14.13 7.01
C LYS A 88 10.25 -15.26 6.28
N TRP A 89 11.03 -16.14 5.69
CA TRP A 89 10.53 -17.32 5.00
C TRP A 89 11.25 -18.57 5.49
N LYS A 90 10.61 -19.72 5.27
CA LYS A 90 11.19 -21.04 5.50
C LYS A 90 10.91 -21.92 4.31
N ALA A 91 11.87 -22.74 3.92
CA ALA A 91 11.70 -23.80 2.95
C ALA A 91 12.28 -25.12 3.47
N GLU A 92 11.68 -26.21 3.04
CA GLU A 92 12.06 -27.58 3.36
C GLU A 92 12.47 -28.25 2.05
N TRP A 93 13.67 -28.82 1.98
CA TRP A 93 14.15 -29.53 0.79
C TRP A 93 13.91 -31.03 0.94
N THR A 94 13.04 -31.59 0.09
CA THR A 94 12.55 -32.96 0.24
C THR A 94 13.62 -34.02 -0.01
N GLU A 95 14.58 -33.73 -0.91
CA GLU A 95 15.59 -34.71 -1.33
C GLU A 95 16.69 -34.95 -0.29
N GLU A 96 17.04 -33.91 0.48
CA GLU A 96 18.19 -33.92 1.40
C GLU A 96 17.77 -33.70 2.85
N ASN A 97 16.47 -33.50 3.12
CA ASN A 97 15.86 -33.36 4.44
C ASN A 97 16.54 -32.28 5.30
N TYR A 98 16.83 -31.13 4.69
CA TYR A 98 17.32 -29.94 5.38
C TYR A 98 16.31 -28.79 5.24
N ASP A 99 16.29 -27.94 6.27
CA ASP A 99 15.46 -26.75 6.34
C ASP A 99 16.33 -25.52 6.05
N VAL A 100 15.81 -24.61 5.23
CA VAL A 100 16.42 -23.31 4.96
C VAL A 100 15.51 -22.25 5.53
N ASP A 101 16.08 -21.28 6.22
CA ASP A 101 15.37 -20.06 6.57
C ASP A 101 16.10 -18.82 6.09
N GLY A 102 15.32 -17.77 5.91
CA GLY A 102 15.84 -16.56 5.30
C GLY A 102 14.94 -15.36 5.53
N SER A 103 15.39 -14.24 5.00
CA SER A 103 14.68 -12.98 5.04
C SER A 103 14.51 -12.39 3.64
N ILE A 104 13.38 -11.72 3.45
CA ILE A 104 13.08 -10.93 2.26
C ILE A 104 13.03 -9.48 2.72
N GLU A 105 13.78 -8.62 2.04
CA GLU A 105 13.71 -7.18 2.19
C GLU A 105 13.27 -6.58 0.86
N ILE A 106 12.20 -5.78 0.89
CA ILE A 106 11.71 -5.02 -0.26
C ILE A 106 11.87 -3.55 0.11
N PRO A 107 13.01 -2.92 -0.21
CA PRO A 107 13.21 -1.51 -0.02
C PRO A 107 12.42 -0.71 -1.06
N ASN A 108 11.90 0.45 -0.68
CA ASN A 108 11.31 1.43 -1.60
C ASN A 108 10.22 0.89 -2.55
N LEU A 109 9.34 0.00 -2.10
CA LEU A 109 8.21 -0.44 -2.95
C LEU A 109 7.27 0.75 -3.21
N SER A 110 7.32 1.29 -4.43
CA SER A 110 6.61 2.50 -4.84
C SER A 110 5.97 2.34 -6.23
N GLU A 111 5.32 3.40 -6.73
CA GLU A 111 4.76 3.44 -8.09
C GLU A 111 5.83 3.57 -9.19
N GLU A 112 7.05 3.96 -8.82
CA GLU A 112 8.17 4.17 -9.75
C GLU A 112 9.16 3.00 -9.77
N ASN A 113 9.05 2.07 -8.83
CA ASN A 113 9.97 0.94 -8.66
C ASN A 113 9.33 -0.38 -9.11
N ASP A 114 10.14 -1.24 -9.71
CA ASP A 114 9.72 -2.51 -10.31
C ASP A 114 10.14 -3.71 -9.43
N SER A 115 9.66 -4.91 -9.78
CA SER A 115 9.93 -6.14 -9.01
C SER A 115 11.40 -6.53 -8.90
N ASP A 116 12.27 -5.92 -9.69
CA ASP A 116 13.70 -6.19 -9.71
C ASP A 116 14.45 -5.61 -8.49
N ASP A 117 13.81 -4.71 -7.74
CA ASP A 117 14.39 -4.09 -6.52
C ASP A 117 14.17 -4.94 -5.25
N VAL A 118 13.77 -6.20 -5.38
CA VAL A 118 13.52 -7.12 -4.25
C VAL A 118 14.81 -7.86 -3.86
N ASP A 119 15.31 -7.60 -2.65
CA ASP A 119 16.46 -8.29 -2.09
C ASP A 119 16.03 -9.52 -1.26
N VAL A 120 16.50 -10.71 -1.65
CA VAL A 120 16.22 -11.97 -0.95
C VAL A 120 17.52 -12.55 -0.41
N SER A 121 17.58 -12.77 0.91
CA SER A 121 18.68 -13.48 1.57
C SER A 121 18.20 -14.79 2.21
N GLY A 122 19.04 -15.82 2.13
CA GLY A 122 18.83 -17.10 2.80
C GLY A 122 20.11 -17.52 3.51
N GLU A 123 19.98 -18.10 4.71
CA GLU A 123 21.08 -18.72 5.45
C GLU A 123 20.73 -20.20 5.66
N ASP A 124 21.67 -21.10 5.37
CA ASP A 124 21.48 -22.52 5.63
C ASP A 124 21.48 -22.79 7.14
N VAL A 125 20.42 -23.43 7.64
CA VAL A 125 20.39 -23.91 9.02
C VAL A 125 20.80 -25.38 9.03
N LEU A 126 22.11 -25.59 9.25
CA LEU A 126 22.74 -26.91 9.46
C LEU A 126 22.36 -27.54 10.79
#